data_AF-A0A958M9N9-F1
#
_entry.id   AF-A0A958M9N9-F1
#
_cell.length_a   1.000
_cell.length_b   1.000
_cell.length_c   1.000
_cell.angle_alpha   90.00
_cell.angle_beta   90.00
_cell.angle_gamma   90.00
#
_symmetry.space_group_name_H-M   'P 1'
#
loop_
_entity.id
_entity.type
_entity.pdbx_description
1 polymer ?
#
loop_
_entity_poly.entity_id
_entity_poly.type
_entity_poly.pdbx_seq_one_letter_code
_entity_poly.pdbx_strand_id
1 'polypeptide(L)'
;MLIRSIAQVISLVFHPLLIVTYMLVTLLLINPYLFGVNSISDPTSRELILRVFLSTFFIPAFSVAMLRFLGMINSIEMKTKEERIGPYIITGVFYLWMFRNFLDNSNIPTVFTSLMLGAVIGLFIAFFFNIFSKISAHA
;
A
#
# COMPACT_ATOMS: atom_id res chain seq x y z
N MET A 1 1.20 29.77 3.94
CA MET A 1 0.68 28.84 2.92
C MET A 1 1.76 27.89 2.40
N LEU A 2 2.95 28.38 2.01
CA LEU A 2 4.05 27.55 1.50
C LEU A 2 4.43 26.35 2.39
N ILE A 3 4.61 26.57 3.70
CA ILE A 3 4.98 25.50 4.67
C ILE A 3 3.92 24.39 4.71
N ARG A 4 2.63 24.74 4.62
CA ARG A 4 1.53 23.77 4.66
C ARG A 4 1.49 22.90 3.41
N SER A 5 1.70 23.50 2.24
CA SER A 5 1.76 22.77 0.98
C SER A 5 2.94 21.81 0.92
N ILE A 6 4.12 22.23 1.40
CA ILE A 6 5.31 21.36 1.48
C ILE A 6 5.05 20.18 2.43
N ALA A 7 4.47 20.43 3.61
CA ALA A 7 4.16 19.37 4.56
C ALA A 7 3.19 18.32 3.99
N GLN A 8 2.18 18.76 3.23
CA GLN A 8 1.23 17.86 2.58
C GLN A 8 1.89 16.98 1.51
N VAL A 9 2.80 17.53 0.72
CA VAL A 9 3.54 16.76 -0.28
C VAL A 9 4.44 15.72 0.39
N ILE A 10 5.17 16.12 1.43
CA ILE A 10 6.02 15.18 2.19
C ILE A 10 5.16 14.07 2.79
N SER A 11 4.03 14.40 3.42
CA SER A 11 3.12 13.41 3.99
C SER A 11 2.60 12.44 2.92
N LEU A 12 2.30 12.92 1.71
CA LEU A 12 1.84 12.09 0.61
C LEU A 12 2.94 11.14 0.12
N VAL A 13 4.17 11.64 -0.04
CA VAL A 13 5.32 10.84 -0.52
C VAL A 13 5.71 9.80 0.52
N PHE A 14 5.68 10.13 1.80
CA PHE A 14 6.01 9.19 2.89
C PHE A 14 4.77 8.47 3.45
N HIS A 15 3.68 8.43 2.68
CA HIS A 15 2.46 7.75 3.10
C HIS A 15 2.73 6.24 3.26
N PRO A 16 2.35 5.60 4.38
CA PRO A 16 2.64 4.19 4.64
C PRO A 16 2.18 3.20 3.56
N LEU A 17 1.06 3.49 2.89
CA LEU A 17 0.57 2.71 1.73
C LEU A 17 1.58 2.59 0.56
N LEU A 18 2.52 3.52 0.43
CA LEU A 18 3.58 3.46 -0.61
C LEU A 18 4.74 2.53 -0.23
N ILE A 19 4.79 2.02 1.00
CA ILE A 19 5.94 1.23 1.49
C ILE A 19 6.19 -0.01 0.62
N VAL A 20 5.14 -0.69 0.16
CA VAL A 20 5.27 -1.89 -0.69
C VAL A 20 5.85 -1.53 -2.05
N THR A 21 5.41 -0.41 -2.63
CA THR A 21 5.96 0.10 -3.89
C THR A 21 7.43 0.49 -3.73
N TYR A 22 7.80 1.15 -2.63
CA TYR A 22 9.18 1.51 -2.35
C TYR A 22 10.08 0.30 -2.13
N MET A 23 9.60 -0.73 -1.43
CA MET A 23 10.34 -1.98 -1.27
C MET A 23 10.60 -2.66 -2.62
N LEU A 24 9.59 -2.71 -3.50
CA LEU A 24 9.76 -3.25 -4.85
C LEU A 24 10.81 -2.49 -5.65
N VAL A 25 10.66 -1.16 -5.73
CA VAL A 25 11.58 -0.30 -6.48
C VAL A 25 13.00 -0.44 -5.96
N THR A 26 13.17 -0.48 -4.63
CA THR A 26 14.48 -0.66 -3.99
C THR A 26 15.09 -2.01 -4.37
N LEU A 27 14.33 -3.10 -4.33
CA LEU A 27 14.83 -4.42 -4.73
C LEU A 27 15.20 -4.48 -6.22
N LEU A 28 14.41 -3.86 -7.10
CA LEU A 28 14.71 -3.76 -8.53
C LEU A 28 15.95 -2.91 -8.82
N LEU A 29 16.23 -1.88 -8.02
CA LEU A 29 17.43 -1.05 -8.15
C LEU A 29 18.69 -1.78 -7.67
N ILE A 30 18.58 -2.56 -6.59
CA ILE A 30 19.71 -3.27 -5.99
C ILE A 30 20.04 -4.54 -6.77
N ASN A 31 19.03 -5.34 -7.13
CA ASN A 31 19.22 -6.61 -7.80
C ASN A 31 18.03 -6.94 -8.74
N PRO A 32 18.01 -6.37 -9.96
CA PRO A 32 16.94 -6.61 -10.93
C PRO A 32 16.87 -8.09 -11.37
N TYR A 33 17.99 -8.82 -11.33
CA TYR A 33 18.05 -10.22 -11.74
C TYR A 33 17.18 -11.14 -10.88
N LEU A 34 16.84 -10.75 -9.64
CA LEU A 34 15.86 -11.48 -8.81
C LEU A 34 14.48 -11.57 -9.45
N PHE A 35 14.14 -10.63 -10.34
CA PHE A 35 12.88 -10.55 -11.06
C PHE A 35 13.03 -11.02 -12.52
N GLY A 36 14.16 -11.61 -12.89
CA GLY A 36 14.43 -12.08 -14.26
C GLY A 36 14.63 -10.95 -15.28
N VAL A 37 14.91 -9.72 -14.83
CA VAL A 37 15.14 -8.55 -15.69
C VAL A 37 16.56 -8.01 -15.56
N ASN A 38 17.01 -7.24 -16.56
CA ASN A 38 18.35 -6.65 -16.57
C ASN A 38 18.42 -5.25 -15.94
N SER A 39 17.30 -4.55 -15.88
CA SER A 39 17.24 -3.20 -15.30
C SER A 39 15.81 -2.83 -14.91
N ILE A 40 15.66 -1.84 -14.04
CA ILE A 40 14.35 -1.26 -13.69
C ILE A 40 13.62 -0.62 -14.88
N SER A 41 14.36 -0.27 -15.94
CA SER A 41 13.80 0.33 -17.15
C SER A 41 13.13 -0.70 -18.07
N ASP A 42 13.28 -2.00 -17.78
CA ASP A 42 12.62 -3.08 -18.52
C ASP A 42 11.09 -2.91 -18.49
N PRO A 43 10.38 -3.12 -19.63
CA PRO A 43 8.93 -3.07 -19.67
C PRO A 43 8.26 -3.93 -18.59
N THR A 44 8.81 -5.11 -18.30
CA THR A 44 8.30 -6.05 -17.30
C THR A 44 8.40 -5.46 -15.89
N SER A 45 9.51 -4.80 -15.56
CA SER A 45 9.69 -4.11 -14.28
C SER A 45 8.72 -2.96 -14.13
N ARG A 46 8.52 -2.17 -15.19
CA ARG A 46 7.58 -1.04 -15.18
C ARG A 46 6.13 -1.49 -15.00
N GLU A 47 5.75 -2.57 -15.66
CA GLU A 47 4.44 -3.20 -15.49
C GLU A 47 4.24 -3.68 -14.05
N LEU A 48 5.23 -4.38 -13.48
CA LEU A 48 5.17 -4.86 -12.10
C LEU A 48 5.06 -3.71 -11.10
N ILE A 49 5.88 -2.65 -11.25
CA ILE A 49 5.82 -1.45 -10.42
C ILE A 49 4.43 -0.81 -10.51
N LEU A 50 3.91 -0.64 -11.72
CA LEU A 50 2.59 -0.04 -11.93
C LEU A 50 1.50 -0.90 -11.26
N ARG A 51 1.54 -2.23 -11.44
CA ARG A 51 0.57 -3.16 -10.86
C ARG A 51 0.59 -3.12 -9.35
N VAL A 52 1.77 -3.10 -8.72
CA VAL A 52 1.93 -2.98 -7.27
C VAL A 52 1.44 -1.63 -6.79
N PHE A 53 1.90 -0.52 -7.40
CA PHE A 53 1.46 0.82 -7.04
C PHE A 53 -0.06 0.99 -7.12
N LEU A 54 -0.67 0.49 -8.20
CA LEU A 54 -2.11 0.57 -8.38
C LEU A 54 -2.84 -0.21 -7.28
N SER A 55 -2.38 -1.43 -6.98
CA SER A 55 -3.06 -2.33 -6.06
C SER A 55 -2.84 -1.96 -4.59
N THR A 56 -1.66 -1.46 -4.22
CA THR A 56 -1.29 -1.21 -2.81
C THR A 56 -1.50 0.24 -2.38
N PHE A 57 -1.55 1.19 -3.33
CA PHE A 57 -1.72 2.61 -3.02
C PHE A 57 -2.93 3.21 -3.73
N PHE A 58 -2.93 3.23 -5.07
CA PHE A 58 -3.91 4.02 -5.82
C PHE A 58 -5.34 3.55 -5.58
N ILE A 59 -5.62 2.25 -5.73
CA ILE A 59 -6.96 1.71 -5.56
C ILE A 59 -7.46 1.86 -4.11
N PRO A 60 -6.67 1.51 -3.07
CA PRO A 60 -7.07 1.81 -1.69
C PRO A 60 -7.34 3.29 -1.43
N ALA A 61 -6.45 4.19 -1.86
CA ALA A 61 -6.61 5.64 -1.68
C ALA A 61 -7.83 6.19 -2.42
N PHE A 62 -8.05 5.75 -3.66
CA PHE A 62 -9.23 6.08 -4.45
C PHE A 62 -10.51 5.59 -3.76
N SER A 63 -10.48 4.38 -3.19
CA SER A 63 -11.62 3.82 -2.48
C SER A 63 -11.95 4.63 -1.21
N VAL A 64 -10.96 5.11 -0.47
CA VAL A 64 -11.18 6.04 0.66
C VAL A 64 -11.82 7.34 0.19
N ALA A 65 -11.37 7.90 -0.94
CA ALA A 65 -12.00 9.08 -1.54
C ALA A 65 -13.45 8.81 -1.94
N MET A 66 -13.76 7.61 -2.46
CA MET A 66 -15.11 7.20 -2.81
C MET A 66 -16.00 7.04 -1.57
N LEU A 67 -15.51 6.43 -0.49
CA LEU A 67 -16.23 6.37 0.80
C LEU A 67 -16.58 7.77 1.31
N ARG A 68 -15.67 8.73 1.15
CA ARG A 68 -15.92 10.13 1.52
C ARG A 68 -17.00 10.75 0.66
N PHE A 69 -16.93 10.55 -0.65
CA PHE A 69 -17.90 11.09 -1.61
C PHE A 69 -19.32 10.52 -1.38
N LEU A 70 -19.43 9.24 -1.03
CA LEU A 70 -20.69 8.57 -0.71
C LEU A 70 -21.25 8.93 0.68
N GLY A 71 -20.56 9.79 1.44
CA GLY A 71 -20.97 10.18 2.79
C GLY A 71 -20.80 9.08 3.85
N MET A 72 -20.05 8.02 3.54
CA MET A 72 -19.79 6.91 4.48
C MET A 72 -18.74 7.26 5.54
N ILE A 73 -17.87 8.25 5.28
CA ILE A 73 -16.91 8.80 6.25
C ILE A 73 -16.98 10.33 6.29
N ASN A 74 -16.83 10.92 7.48
CA ASN A 74 -16.95 12.37 7.69
C ASN A 74 -15.69 13.16 7.35
N SER A 75 -14.54 12.51 7.22
CA SER A 75 -13.28 13.16 6.83
C SER A 75 -12.26 12.13 6.34
N ILE A 76 -11.32 12.57 5.49
CA ILE A 76 -10.21 11.72 5.01
C ILE A 76 -9.28 11.33 6.17
N GLU A 77 -9.15 12.19 7.19
CA GLU A 77 -8.36 11.92 8.40
C GLU A 77 -8.99 10.86 9.32
N MET A 78 -10.26 10.49 9.07
CA MET A 78 -11.02 9.46 9.79
C MET A 78 -10.94 9.66 11.32
N LYS A 79 -11.82 10.51 11.85
CA LYS A 79 -11.75 10.98 13.25
C LYS A 79 -12.07 9.88 14.25
N THR A 80 -12.93 8.93 13.87
CA THR A 80 -13.33 7.80 14.71
C THR A 80 -12.73 6.48 14.20
N LYS A 81 -12.73 5.46 15.04
CA LYS A 81 -12.20 4.13 14.68
C LYS A 81 -13.12 3.39 13.71
N GLU A 82 -14.43 3.66 13.77
CA GLU A 82 -15.46 3.08 12.91
C GLU A 82 -15.27 3.53 11.47
N GLU A 83 -14.93 4.80 11.24
CA GLU A 83 -14.61 5.34 9.90
C GLU A 83 -13.40 4.65 9.26
N ARG A 84 -12.50 4.09 10.07
CA ARG A 84 -11.27 3.41 9.61
C ARG A 84 -11.51 1.96 9.21
N ILE A 85 -12.61 1.34 9.63
CA ILE A 85 -12.91 -0.07 9.36
C ILE A 85 -13.02 -0.32 7.85
N GLY A 86 -13.80 0.49 7.13
CA GLY A 86 -13.94 0.37 5.67
C GLY A 86 -12.60 0.46 4.94
N PRO A 87 -11.82 1.53 5.16
CA PRO A 87 -10.46 1.69 4.61
C PRO A 87 -9.52 0.52 4.92
N TYR A 88 -9.53 -0.01 6.15
CA TYR A 88 -8.73 -1.19 6.51
C TYR A 88 -9.16 -2.44 5.74
N ILE A 89 -10.46 -2.71 5.66
CA ILE A 89 -11.00 -3.87 4.94
C ILE A 89 -10.64 -3.79 3.45
N ILE A 90 -10.86 -2.63 2.83
CA ILE A 90 -10.57 -2.44 1.40
C ILE A 90 -9.07 -2.64 1.13
N THR A 91 -8.21 -1.99 1.92
CA THR A 91 -6.76 -2.16 1.79
C THR A 91 -6.37 -3.61 2.01
N GLY A 92 -6.95 -4.28 3.01
CA GLY A 92 -6.69 -5.68 3.35
C GLY A 92 -7.05 -6.65 2.24
N VAL A 93 -8.20 -6.45 1.59
CA VAL A 93 -8.63 -7.25 0.43
C VAL A 93 -7.63 -7.12 -0.72
N PHE A 94 -7.22 -5.91 -1.09
CA PHE A 94 -6.25 -5.72 -2.17
C PHE A 94 -4.85 -6.24 -1.82
N TYR A 95 -4.42 -6.10 -0.57
CA TYR A 95 -3.14 -6.65 -0.11
C TYR A 95 -3.14 -8.18 -0.14
N LEU A 96 -4.21 -8.83 0.33
CA LEU A 96 -4.36 -10.29 0.25
C LEU A 96 -4.41 -10.77 -1.20
N TRP A 97 -5.16 -10.07 -2.05
CA TRP A 97 -5.23 -10.38 -3.48
C TRP A 97 -3.86 -10.32 -4.15
N MET A 98 -3.08 -9.28 -3.85
CA MET A 98 -1.74 -9.10 -4.39
C MET A 98 -0.78 -10.19 -3.89
N PHE A 99 -0.80 -10.48 -2.58
CA PHE A 99 -0.01 -11.56 -1.99
C PHE A 99 -0.34 -12.91 -2.63
N ARG A 100 -1.62 -13.23 -2.84
CA ARG A 100 -2.05 -14.46 -3.49
C ARG A 100 -1.55 -14.54 -4.94
N ASN A 101 -1.57 -13.43 -5.67
CA ASN A 101 -1.03 -13.36 -7.03
C ASN A 101 0.50 -13.55 -7.09
N PHE A 102 1.22 -13.28 -6.01
CA PHE A 102 2.67 -13.47 -5.93
C PHE A 102 3.07 -14.86 -5.47
N LEU A 103 2.28 -15.51 -4.62
CA LEU A 103 2.54 -16.85 -4.11
C LEU A 103 2.78 -17.89 -5.22
N ASP A 104 1.96 -17.86 -6.27
CA ASP A 104 1.99 -18.86 -7.33
C ASP A 104 2.76 -18.38 -8.58
N ASN A 105 3.45 -17.23 -8.50
CA ASN A 105 4.13 -16.61 -9.64
C ASN A 105 5.64 -16.79 -9.56
N SER A 106 6.20 -17.64 -10.43
CA SER A 106 7.64 -17.93 -10.51
C SER A 106 8.50 -16.73 -10.90
N ASN A 107 7.93 -15.69 -11.52
CA ASN A 107 8.66 -14.49 -11.91
C ASN A 107 8.82 -13.50 -10.75
N ILE A 108 8.14 -13.74 -9.63
CA ILE A 108 8.24 -12.90 -8.44
C ILE A 108 9.13 -13.61 -7.41
N PRO A 109 10.25 -13.00 -6.99
CA PRO A 109 11.15 -13.63 -6.05
C PRO A 109 10.47 -13.81 -4.68
N THR A 110 10.76 -14.93 -4.02
CA THR A 110 10.23 -15.26 -2.69
C THR A 110 10.47 -14.15 -1.68
N VAL A 111 11.59 -13.43 -1.77
CA VAL A 111 11.91 -12.29 -0.90
C VAL A 111 10.81 -11.22 -0.96
N PHE A 112 10.37 -10.84 -2.16
CA PHE A 112 9.32 -9.83 -2.32
C PHE A 112 7.95 -10.37 -1.89
N THR A 113 7.66 -11.63 -2.17
CA THR A 113 6.44 -12.31 -1.70
C THR A 113 6.37 -12.36 -0.17
N SER A 114 7.47 -12.64 0.52
CA SER A 114 7.57 -12.60 1.98
C SER A 114 7.40 -11.19 2.56
N LEU A 115 7.95 -10.17 1.90
CA LEU A 115 7.72 -8.77 2.30
C LEU A 115 6.24 -8.39 2.17
N MET A 116 5.58 -8.81 1.09
CA MET A 116 4.14 -8.60 0.89
C MET A 116 3.33 -9.29 1.99
N LEU A 117 3.69 -10.52 2.39
CA LEU A 117 3.07 -11.21 3.52
C LEU A 117 3.24 -10.43 4.83
N GLY A 118 4.44 -9.89 5.08
CA GLY A 118 4.69 -9.03 6.25
C GLY A 118 3.79 -7.80 6.26
N ALA A 119 3.59 -7.16 5.10
CA ALA A 119 2.69 -6.03 4.97
C ALA A 119 1.22 -6.39 5.21
N VAL A 120 0.77 -7.57 4.71
CA VAL A 120 -0.56 -8.13 5.01
C VAL A 120 -0.72 -8.33 6.52
N ILE A 121 0.21 -9.04 7.16
CA ILE A 121 0.14 -9.33 8.60
C ILE A 121 0.11 -8.04 9.41
N GLY A 122 1.00 -7.09 9.11
CA GLY A 122 1.05 -5.80 9.80
C GLY A 122 -0.25 -5.00 9.65
N LEU A 123 -0.85 -5.01 8.47
CA LEU A 123 -2.15 -4.37 8.22
C LEU A 123 -3.28 -5.01 9.03
N PHE A 124 -3.35 -6.34 9.08
CA PHE A 124 -4.37 -7.04 9.88
C PHE A 124 -4.17 -6.82 11.38
N ILE A 125 -2.93 -6.84 11.87
CA ILE A 125 -2.62 -6.50 13.25
C ILE A 125 -3.10 -5.08 13.56
N ALA A 126 -2.79 -4.11 12.70
CA ALA A 126 -3.27 -2.74 12.85
C ALA A 126 -4.81 -2.68 12.85
N PHE A 127 -5.46 -3.40 11.94
CA PHE A 127 -6.92 -3.47 11.89
C PHE A 127 -7.52 -4.05 13.18
N PHE A 128 -6.98 -5.15 13.71
CA PHE A 128 -7.43 -5.74 14.97
C PHE A 128 -7.25 -4.77 16.14
N PHE A 129 -6.10 -4.11 16.26
CA PHE A 129 -5.89 -3.11 17.31
C PHE A 129 -6.83 -1.91 17.18
N ASN A 130 -7.16 -1.47 15.96
CA ASN A 130 -8.08 -0.37 15.72
C ASN A 130 -9.49 -0.62 16.31
N ILE A 131 -9.92 -1.88 16.44
CA ILE A 131 -11.20 -2.24 17.07
C ILE A 131 -11.23 -1.80 18.55
N PHE A 132 -10.12 -2.03 19.25
CA PHE A 132 -9.99 -1.76 20.68
C PHE A 132 -9.55 -0.33 20.99
N SER A 133 -8.61 0.21 20.21
CA SER A 133 -8.00 1.52 20.45
C SER A 133 -7.77 2.24 19.14
N LYS A 134 -8.06 3.55 19.09
CA LYS A 134 -7.78 4.37 17.92
C LYS A 134 -6.27 4.42 17.70
N ILE A 135 -5.78 3.71 16.69
CA ILE A 135 -4.40 3.78 16.26
C ILE A 135 -4.30 4.57 14.96
N SER A 136 -3.40 5.55 14.91
CA SER A 136 -3.03 6.21 13.67
C SER A 136 -2.02 5.35 12.94
N ALA A 137 -2.42 4.71 11.83
CA ALA A 137 -1.48 4.05 10.93
C ALA A 137 -0.62 5.07 10.17
N HIS A 138 -1.09 6.30 10.08
CA HIS A 138 -0.38 7.49 9.62
C HIS A 138 -0.60 8.52 10.73
N ALA A 139 0.48 8.89 11.44
CA ALA A 139 0.45 9.73 12.64
C ALA A 139 -0.59 10.86 12.56
#